data_AF-A0A937ZJH8-F1
#
_entry.id   AF-A0A937ZJH8-F1
#
_cell.length_a   1.000
_cell.length_b   1.000
_cell.length_c   1.000
_cell.angle_alpha   90.00
_cell.angle_beta   90.00
_cell.angle_gamma   90.00
#
_symmetry.space_group_name_H-M   'P 1'
#
loop_
_entity.id
_entity.type
_entity.pdbx_description
1 polymer ?
#
loop_
_entity_poly.entity_id
_entity_poly.type
_entity_poly.pdbx_seq_one_letter_code
_entity_poly.pdbx_strand_id
1 'polypeptide(L)'
;MIGLFGLYRPDPRLPADAGAMAATLPEGYAVARHEQSGVALGRAAHRHNGAGYAESADGRFAAVALGEIFRPAGPETAPNLATRAVALAAADALDRVVEWNGLFSLAIHDRARHRLDLVTDRHASFPLHVWRQGGEVVFAGQIRTLL
;
A
#
# COMPACT_ATOMS: atom_id res chain seq x y z
N MET A 1 7.42 -7.42 -12.75
CA MET A 1 6.42 -6.38 -12.50
C MET A 1 5.91 -6.52 -11.09
N ILE A 2 6.65 -5.86 -10.22
CA ILE A 2 6.31 -5.74 -8.82
C ILE A 2 5.87 -4.30 -8.63
N GLY A 3 4.76 -4.07 -7.95
CA GLY A 3 4.14 -2.76 -7.92
C GLY A 3 2.96 -2.71 -6.97
N LEU A 4 2.71 -1.56 -6.39
CA LEU A 4 1.45 -1.28 -5.71
C LEU A 4 0.42 -0.76 -6.70
N PHE A 5 -0.85 -0.96 -6.43
CA PHE A 5 -1.95 -0.33 -7.15
C PHE A 5 -3.16 -0.19 -6.24
N GLY A 6 -4.09 0.69 -6.57
CA GLY A 6 -5.29 0.82 -5.77
C GLY A 6 -6.13 2.04 -6.07
N LEU A 7 -7.26 2.08 -5.38
CA LEU A 7 -8.27 3.11 -5.45
C LEU A 7 -8.67 3.50 -4.02
N TYR A 8 -8.86 4.78 -3.80
CA TYR A 8 -9.49 5.30 -2.59
C TYR A 8 -10.60 6.26 -2.98
N ARG A 9 -11.73 6.12 -2.30
CA ARG A 9 -12.90 6.99 -2.43
C ARG A 9 -13.15 7.70 -1.10
N PRO A 10 -13.46 9.00 -1.12
CA PRO A 10 -13.73 9.77 0.08
C PRO A 10 -15.06 9.37 0.74
N ASP A 11 -16.03 8.85 -0.02
CA ASP A 11 -17.25 8.25 0.56
C ASP A 11 -16.97 6.78 0.89
N PRO A 12 -16.87 6.42 2.19
CA PRO A 12 -16.54 5.07 2.62
C PRO A 12 -17.66 4.07 2.40
N ARG A 13 -18.81 4.49 1.86
CA ARG A 13 -19.94 3.61 1.52
C ARG A 13 -19.87 3.13 0.07
N LEU A 14 -19.11 3.82 -0.77
CA LEU A 14 -18.96 3.45 -2.17
C LEU A 14 -18.02 2.26 -2.31
N PRO A 15 -18.34 1.26 -3.15
CA PRO A 15 -17.43 0.17 -3.42
C PRO A 15 -16.16 0.69 -4.10
N ALA A 16 -15.01 0.17 -3.68
CA ALA A 16 -13.75 0.34 -4.38
C ALA A 16 -13.33 -1.01 -4.94
N ASP A 17 -12.94 -1.02 -6.22
CA ASP A 17 -12.56 -2.23 -6.95
C ASP A 17 -11.29 -1.94 -7.75
N ALA A 18 -10.26 -2.76 -7.54
CA ALA A 18 -9.01 -2.67 -8.26
C ALA A 18 -8.85 -3.78 -9.32
N GLY A 19 -9.93 -4.49 -9.64
CA GLY A 19 -9.97 -5.60 -10.59
C GLY A 19 -9.54 -5.21 -12.00
N ALA A 20 -9.99 -4.04 -12.49
CA ALA A 20 -9.55 -3.52 -13.79
C ALA A 20 -8.03 -3.28 -13.83
N MET A 21 -7.46 -2.70 -12.76
CA MET A 21 -6.01 -2.50 -12.64
C MET A 21 -5.28 -3.84 -12.58
N ALA A 22 -5.78 -4.79 -11.80
CA ALA A 22 -5.21 -6.13 -11.68
C ALA A 22 -5.20 -6.87 -13.03
N ALA A 23 -6.24 -6.69 -13.86
CA ALA A 23 -6.35 -7.29 -15.19
C ALA A 23 -5.33 -6.73 -16.20
N THR A 24 -4.75 -5.54 -15.96
CA THR A 24 -3.67 -4.99 -16.79
C THR A 24 -2.31 -5.65 -16.52
N LEU A 25 -2.20 -6.43 -15.45
CA LEU A 25 -0.95 -7.07 -15.06
C LEU A 25 -0.69 -8.29 -15.95
N PRO A 26 0.55 -8.49 -16.47
CA PRO A 26 0.85 -9.66 -17.28
C PRO A 26 0.62 -10.98 -16.54
N GLU A 27 0.49 -12.07 -17.29
CA GLU A 27 0.44 -13.41 -16.71
C GLU A 27 1.71 -13.71 -15.90
N GLY A 28 1.56 -14.47 -14.81
CA GLY A 28 2.67 -14.87 -13.92
C GLY A 28 2.93 -13.94 -12.73
N TYR A 29 2.14 -12.87 -12.55
CA TYR A 29 2.17 -12.07 -11.32
C TYR A 29 1.18 -12.57 -10.28
N ALA A 30 1.68 -12.64 -9.05
CA ALA A 30 0.89 -12.81 -7.86
C ALA A 30 0.25 -11.48 -7.45
N VAL A 31 -1.08 -11.47 -7.29
CA VAL A 31 -1.87 -10.27 -6.99
C VAL A 31 -2.56 -10.39 -5.64
N ALA A 32 -2.05 -9.69 -4.63
CA ALA A 32 -2.76 -9.54 -3.36
C ALA A 32 -3.68 -8.33 -3.44
N ARG A 33 -4.95 -8.48 -3.02
CA ARG A 33 -5.94 -7.40 -2.97
C ARG A 33 -6.63 -7.37 -1.62
N HIS A 34 -6.91 -6.16 -1.16
CA HIS A 34 -7.79 -5.86 -0.05
C HIS A 34 -8.83 -4.86 -0.53
N GLU A 35 -10.09 -5.28 -0.54
CA GLU A 35 -11.20 -4.49 -1.05
C GLU A 35 -12.21 -4.32 0.09
N GLN A 36 -12.49 -3.06 0.41
CA GLN A 36 -13.51 -2.66 1.36
C GLN A 36 -14.23 -1.43 0.81
N SER A 37 -15.39 -1.10 1.38
CA SER A 37 -16.07 0.14 1.02
C SER A 37 -15.12 1.34 1.27
N GLY A 38 -14.93 2.17 0.24
CA GLY A 38 -14.02 3.31 0.25
C GLY A 38 -12.58 3.02 -0.17
N VAL A 39 -12.09 1.78 -0.18
CA VAL A 39 -10.67 1.50 -0.50
C VAL A 39 -10.44 0.15 -1.17
N ALA A 40 -9.58 0.13 -2.17
CA ALA A 40 -9.00 -1.07 -2.76
C ALA A 40 -7.49 -0.92 -2.77
N LEU A 41 -6.77 -1.81 -2.09
CA LEU A 41 -5.32 -1.85 -2.05
C LEU A 41 -4.82 -3.12 -2.73
N GLY A 42 -3.82 -2.98 -3.58
CA GLY A 42 -3.30 -4.04 -4.43
C GLY A 42 -1.79 -4.08 -4.46
N ARG A 43 -1.24 -5.29 -4.57
CA ARG A 43 0.19 -5.53 -4.81
C ARG A 43 0.37 -6.62 -5.86
N ALA A 44 1.15 -6.30 -6.89
CA ALA A 44 1.71 -7.26 -7.83
C ALA A 44 3.11 -7.70 -7.36
N ALA A 45 3.40 -9.00 -7.43
CA ALA A 45 4.70 -9.56 -7.09
C ALA A 45 5.04 -10.79 -7.97
N HIS A 46 6.31 -11.17 -8.09
CA HIS A 46 6.70 -12.38 -8.83
C HIS A 46 6.20 -13.69 -8.17
N ARG A 47 5.89 -13.67 -6.87
CA ARG A 47 5.37 -14.82 -6.11
C ARG A 47 4.38 -14.36 -5.04
N HIS A 48 3.37 -15.19 -4.75
CA HIS A 48 2.48 -15.00 -3.61
C HIS A 48 3.21 -15.46 -2.35
N ASN A 49 3.81 -14.53 -1.61
CA ASN A 49 4.48 -14.84 -0.35
C ASN A 49 3.77 -14.25 0.88
N GLY A 50 2.60 -13.63 0.73
CA GLY A 50 1.83 -13.00 1.82
C GLY A 50 2.49 -11.79 2.48
N ALA A 51 3.80 -11.59 2.31
CA ALA A 51 4.61 -10.59 3.03
C ALA A 51 4.40 -9.12 2.62
N GLY A 52 3.48 -8.87 1.69
CA GLY A 52 3.23 -7.53 1.15
C GLY A 52 1.90 -6.91 1.56
N TYR A 53 1.15 -7.57 2.45
CA TYR A 53 -0.08 -7.07 3.05
C TYR A 53 -0.04 -7.28 4.56
N ALA A 54 -0.61 -6.35 5.32
CA ALA A 54 -0.87 -6.51 6.74
C ALA A 54 -2.12 -5.72 7.15
N GLU A 55 -2.76 -6.17 8.22
CA GLU A 55 -3.92 -5.52 8.83
C GLU A 55 -3.72 -5.48 10.35
N SER A 56 -4.19 -4.43 11.02
CA SER A 56 -4.21 -4.38 12.48
C SER A 56 -5.27 -5.34 13.02
N ALA A 57 -5.08 -5.82 14.26
CA ALA A 57 -5.99 -6.79 14.86
C ALA A 57 -7.45 -6.30 15.01
N ASP A 58 -7.64 -4.98 15.09
CA ASP A 58 -8.94 -4.31 15.14
C ASP A 58 -9.51 -3.95 13.75
N GLY A 59 -8.81 -4.28 12.67
CA GLY A 59 -9.22 -3.96 11.29
C GLY A 59 -9.22 -2.47 10.95
N ARG A 60 -8.64 -1.63 11.82
CA ARG A 60 -8.59 -0.18 11.60
C ARG A 60 -7.59 0.20 10.50
N PHE A 61 -6.43 -0.46 10.48
CA PHE A 61 -5.34 -0.17 9.58
C PHE A 61 -5.12 -1.32 8.63
N ALA A 62 -5.00 -1.03 7.34
CA ALA A 62 -4.56 -1.98 6.34
C ALA A 62 -3.40 -1.37 5.56
N ALA A 63 -2.38 -2.17 5.23
CA ALA A 63 -1.24 -1.71 4.46
C ALA A 63 -0.85 -2.71 3.38
N VAL A 64 -0.49 -2.19 2.20
CA VAL A 64 0.28 -2.93 1.20
C VAL A 64 1.66 -2.31 1.03
N ALA A 65 2.65 -3.16 0.83
CA ALA A 65 4.04 -2.74 0.79
C ALA A 65 4.84 -3.45 -0.31
N LEU A 66 5.79 -2.71 -0.88
CA LEU A 66 6.76 -3.19 -1.84
C LEU A 66 8.16 -2.71 -1.42
N GLY A 67 9.15 -3.58 -1.59
CA GLY A 67 10.54 -3.27 -1.31
C GLY A 67 11.03 -3.85 0.00
N GLU A 68 12.14 -3.31 0.49
CA GLU A 68 12.92 -3.86 1.60
C GLU A 68 13.50 -2.74 2.45
N ILE A 69 13.62 -3.01 3.76
CA ILE A 69 14.36 -2.19 4.70
C ILE A 69 15.68 -2.91 4.98
N PHE A 70 16.80 -2.28 4.67
CA PHE A 70 18.13 -2.82 4.91
C PHE A 70 18.57 -2.66 6.36
N ARG A 71 18.11 -1.58 7.01
CA ARG A 71 18.32 -1.35 8.44
C ARG A 71 17.07 -0.74 9.06
N PRO A 72 16.32 -1.50 9.88
CA PRO A 72 15.19 -0.93 10.58
C PRO A 72 15.65 0.04 11.66
N ALA A 73 14.99 1.18 11.76
CA ALA A 73 15.00 1.99 12.97
C ALA A 73 13.79 1.58 13.83
N GLY A 74 14.03 1.12 15.06
CA GLY A 74 12.97 0.63 15.96
C GLY A 74 12.93 -0.89 16.15
N PRO A 75 11.96 -1.41 16.93
CA PRO A 75 11.94 -2.81 17.36
C PRO A 75 11.87 -3.78 16.18
N GLU A 76 12.79 -4.75 16.15
CA GLU A 76 12.98 -5.74 15.07
C GLU A 76 11.82 -6.74 14.92
N THR A 77 10.82 -6.68 15.79
CA THR A 77 9.82 -7.74 16.00
C THR A 77 8.78 -7.89 14.88
N ALA A 78 8.63 -6.90 14.00
CA ALA A 78 7.65 -6.98 12.91
C ALA A 78 8.23 -7.74 11.69
N PRO A 79 7.54 -8.80 11.22
CA PRO A 79 8.09 -9.79 10.28
C PRO A 79 8.26 -9.28 8.85
N ASN A 80 7.59 -8.19 8.47
CA ASN A 80 7.69 -7.61 7.14
C ASN A 80 7.35 -6.11 7.15
N LEU A 81 7.59 -5.47 6.00
CA LEU A 81 7.40 -4.04 5.78
C LEU A 81 5.96 -3.57 6.01
N ALA A 82 4.97 -4.30 5.51
CA ALA A 82 3.55 -3.95 5.70
C ALA A 82 3.16 -3.99 7.19
N THR A 83 3.62 -4.99 7.94
CA THR A 83 3.35 -5.11 9.38
C THR A 83 4.00 -3.98 10.17
N ARG A 84 5.20 -3.56 9.78
CA ARG A 84 5.88 -2.38 10.36
C ARG A 84 5.08 -1.10 10.10
N ALA A 85 4.56 -0.92 8.89
CA ALA A 85 3.76 0.25 8.53
C ALA A 85 2.46 0.31 9.35
N VAL A 86 1.76 -0.83 9.49
CA VAL A 86 0.57 -0.95 10.38
C VAL A 86 0.93 -0.61 11.82
N ALA A 87 2.05 -1.13 12.34
CA ALA A 87 2.48 -0.87 13.72
C ALA A 87 2.79 0.63 13.97
N LEU A 88 3.46 1.31 13.03
CA LEU A 88 3.69 2.75 13.11
C LEU A 88 2.39 3.55 13.02
N ALA A 89 1.49 3.19 12.11
CA ALA A 89 0.20 3.88 11.97
C ALA A 89 -0.67 3.73 13.22
N ALA A 90 -0.69 2.53 13.82
CA ALA A 90 -1.40 2.26 15.07
C ALA A 90 -0.82 3.03 16.26
N ALA A 91 0.49 3.30 16.25
CA ALA A 91 1.17 4.12 17.24
C ALA A 91 1.10 5.64 16.93
N ASP A 92 0.38 6.06 15.87
CA ASP A 92 0.33 7.44 15.38
C ASP A 92 1.73 8.03 15.07
N ALA A 93 2.67 7.18 14.66
CA ALA A 93 4.09 7.48 14.49
C ALA A 93 4.57 7.20 13.06
N LEU A 94 3.71 7.44 12.07
CA LEU A 94 4.02 7.16 10.65
C LEU A 94 5.13 8.07 10.10
N ASP A 95 5.32 9.24 10.70
CA ASP A 95 6.43 10.16 10.43
C ASP A 95 7.80 9.51 10.65
N ARG A 96 7.91 8.55 11.56
CA ARG A 96 9.13 7.78 11.81
C ARG A 96 9.59 6.90 10.64
N VAL A 97 8.77 6.76 9.60
CA VAL A 97 9.22 6.13 8.34
C VAL A 97 10.42 6.88 7.74
N VAL A 98 10.61 8.17 8.05
CA VAL A 98 11.82 8.92 7.65
C VAL A 98 13.13 8.31 8.18
N GLU A 99 13.07 7.55 9.27
CA GLU A 99 14.22 6.87 9.87
C GLU A 99 14.58 5.56 9.13
N TRP A 100 13.71 5.06 8.24
CA TRP A 100 13.91 3.79 7.56
C TRP A 100 14.98 3.90 6.48
N ASN A 101 15.98 3.01 6.56
CA ASN A 101 16.98 2.84 5.52
C ASN A 101 16.58 1.66 4.62
N GLY A 102 16.11 1.96 3.42
CA GLY A 102 15.63 0.96 2.47
C GLY A 102 15.16 1.56 1.15
N LEU A 103 14.67 0.69 0.28
CA LEU A 103 14.01 1.04 -0.98
C LEU A 103 12.59 0.51 -0.86
N PHE A 104 11.58 1.38 -0.88
CA PHE A 104 10.22 0.94 -0.61
C PHE A 104 9.13 1.87 -1.13
N SER A 105 7.94 1.30 -1.26
CA SER A 105 6.68 1.99 -1.46
C SER A 105 5.61 1.35 -0.59
N LEU A 106 4.75 2.18 0.02
CA LEU A 106 3.68 1.79 0.92
C LEU A 106 2.37 2.49 0.53
N ALA A 107 1.27 1.78 0.69
CA ALA A 107 -0.06 2.37 0.78
C ALA A 107 -0.71 1.90 2.07
N ILE A 108 -1.13 2.83 2.92
CA ILE A 108 -1.68 2.57 4.26
C ILE A 108 -3.02 3.25 4.37
N HIS A 109 -4.05 2.52 4.76
CA HIS A 109 -5.39 3.04 4.97
C HIS A 109 -5.71 3.08 6.47
N ASP A 110 -6.04 4.26 7.00
CA ASP A 110 -6.66 4.44 8.33
C ASP A 110 -8.17 4.57 8.15
N ARG A 111 -8.90 3.50 8.49
CA ARG A 111 -10.34 3.42 8.33
C ARG A 111 -11.08 4.40 9.24
N ALA A 112 -10.60 4.61 10.47
CA ALA A 112 -11.29 5.48 11.42
C ALA A 112 -11.22 6.95 11.00
N ARG A 113 -10.13 7.34 10.35
CA ARG A 113 -9.90 8.72 9.85
C ARG A 113 -10.26 8.89 8.38
N HIS A 114 -10.72 7.83 7.70
CA HIS A 114 -10.95 7.81 6.26
C HIS A 114 -9.76 8.37 5.48
N ARG A 115 -8.55 7.88 5.72
CA ARG A 115 -7.32 8.43 5.16
C ARG A 115 -6.50 7.37 4.44
N LEU A 116 -6.00 7.69 3.25
CA LEU A 116 -4.99 6.92 2.54
C LEU A 116 -3.66 7.67 2.59
N ASP A 117 -2.65 7.07 3.22
CA ASP A 117 -1.27 7.52 3.23
C ASP A 117 -0.47 6.74 2.18
N LEU A 118 0.11 7.45 1.21
CA LEU A 118 1.01 6.90 0.21
C LEU A 118 2.43 7.35 0.55
N VAL A 119 3.34 6.40 0.74
CA VAL A 119 4.70 6.68 1.22
C VAL A 119 5.72 6.00 0.32
N THR A 120 6.83 6.67 0.05
CA THR A 120 7.96 6.12 -0.70
C THR A 120 9.28 6.46 -0.03
N ASP A 121 10.32 5.68 -0.32
CA ASP A 121 11.67 6.00 0.10
C ASP A 121 12.15 7.35 -0.49
N ARG A 122 13.24 7.88 0.09
CA ARG A 122 13.80 9.19 -0.26
C ARG A 122 14.17 9.37 -1.75
N HIS A 123 14.31 8.28 -2.50
CA HIS A 123 14.68 8.30 -3.92
C HIS A 123 13.54 7.87 -4.84
N ALA A 124 12.36 7.58 -4.29
CA ALA A 124 11.25 7.01 -5.03
C ALA A 124 11.66 5.80 -5.87
N SER A 125 12.44 4.90 -5.25
CA SER A 125 13.09 3.78 -5.94
C SER A 125 12.09 2.83 -6.58
N PHE A 126 10.89 2.75 -5.98
CA PHE A 126 9.69 2.23 -6.63
C PHE A 126 8.76 3.40 -6.97
N PRO A 127 8.59 3.73 -8.26
CA PRO A 127 7.73 4.85 -8.65
C PRO A 127 6.30 4.59 -8.21
N LEU A 128 5.58 5.66 -7.87
CA LEU A 128 4.17 5.63 -7.53
C LEU A 128 3.47 6.76 -8.27
N HIS A 129 2.71 6.41 -9.29
CA HIS A 129 1.89 7.34 -10.05
C HIS A 129 0.57 7.52 -9.31
N VAL A 130 0.11 8.77 -9.21
CA VAL A 130 -1.12 9.13 -8.50
C VAL A 130 -1.96 10.03 -9.39
N TRP A 131 -3.23 9.69 -9.53
CA TRP A 131 -4.24 10.52 -10.16
C TRP A 131 -5.35 10.84 -9.16
N ARG A 132 -5.87 12.06 -9.20
CA ARG A 132 -6.88 12.56 -8.26
C ARG A 132 -7.97 13.31 -8.98
N GLN A 133 -9.22 12.96 -8.72
CA GLN A 133 -10.39 13.69 -9.21
C GLN A 133 -11.53 13.61 -8.19
N GLY A 134 -12.13 14.75 -7.85
CA GLY A 134 -13.30 14.76 -6.95
C GLY A 134 -13.04 14.17 -5.55
N GLY A 135 -11.80 14.19 -5.07
CA GLY A 135 -11.40 13.57 -3.80
C GLY A 135 -11.12 12.06 -3.89
N GLU A 136 -11.45 11.42 -5.02
CA GLU A 136 -11.01 10.07 -5.32
C GLU A 136 -9.53 10.07 -5.68
N VAL A 137 -8.85 8.98 -5.32
CA VAL A 137 -7.42 8.78 -5.58
C VAL A 137 -7.24 7.43 -6.25
N VAL A 138 -6.58 7.41 -7.40
CA VAL A 138 -6.10 6.19 -8.04
C VAL A 138 -4.58 6.22 -7.99
N PHE A 139 -3.95 5.09 -7.67
CA PHE A 139 -2.49 5.00 -7.67
C PHE A 139 -2.02 3.68 -8.26
N ALA A 140 -0.83 3.70 -8.87
CA ALA A 140 -0.16 2.50 -9.34
C ALA A 140 1.34 2.71 -9.49
N GLY A 141 2.11 1.65 -9.31
CA GLY A 141 3.56 1.66 -9.53
C GLY A 141 3.95 1.71 -11.01
N GLN A 142 2.99 1.51 -11.92
CA GLN A 142 3.19 1.69 -13.36
C GLN A 142 2.08 2.56 -13.93
N ILE A 143 2.43 3.59 -14.68
CA ILE A 143 1.43 4.52 -15.25
C ILE A 143 0.42 3.82 -16.16
N ARG A 144 0.84 2.78 -16.91
CA ARG A 144 -0.06 2.01 -17.77
C ARG A 144 -1.17 1.25 -17.02
N THR A 145 -1.02 1.04 -15.72
CA THR A 145 -2.07 0.43 -14.88
C THR A 145 -3.17 1.44 -14.54
N LEU A 146 -2.91 2.75 -14.79
CA LEU A 146 -3.88 3.84 -14.60
C LEU A 146 -4.61 4.24 -15.90
N LEU A 147 -4.15 3.76 -17.06
CA LEU A 147 -4.64 4.14 -18.39
C LEU A 147 -5.48 3.01 -18.98
#